data_AF-A0A535GUF1-F1
#
_entry.id   AF-A0A535GUF1-F1
#
_cell.length_a   1.000
_cell.length_b   1.000
_cell.length_c   1.000
_cell.angle_alpha   90.00
_cell.angle_beta   90.00
_cell.angle_gamma   90.00
#
_symmetry.space_group_name_H-M   'P 1'
#
loop_
_entity.id
_entity.type
_entity.pdbx_description
1 polymer ?
#
loop_
_entity_poly.entity_id
_entity_poly.type
_entity_poly.pdbx_seq_one_letter_code
_entity_poly.pdbx_strand_id
1 'polypeptide(L)'
;MISVKNLSHTYQSGPLQKAALIDITMEIERGSCAAIIGITGSGKSTLVQHFNGLLRPTSGTVAVDGVNVQARGGDLKVLRQRVGMLFQFPEAQLFEHTVYADVAFGPRRLKLSKREVRARVLQALETVGLPPHTYAQRSPFELSGGQRRRVALAGVLAMLPKILVLDEPTTGLDADGRTEFYYYLQRVQQKDGVTVILVSHDMSEVATLADQLFVLHNGRLVMQGTPRAIFGQGNILHQWGLTEPPLSELLIQLRKQGLAIPLDVFTLEEALHALQEIETTRHEKENV
;
A
#
# COMPACT_ATOMS: atom_id res chain seq x y z
N MET A 1 3.76 -14.43 0.43
CA MET A 1 2.92 -14.73 1.61
C MET A 1 3.62 -14.19 2.84
N ILE A 2 2.94 -13.35 3.60
CA ILE A 2 3.38 -12.87 4.91
C ILE A 2 2.47 -13.48 5.96
N SER A 3 3.04 -14.07 7.00
CA SER A 3 2.30 -14.58 8.15
C SER A 3 2.81 -13.89 9.42
N VAL A 4 1.89 -13.29 10.15
CA VAL A 4 2.12 -12.60 11.42
C VAL A 4 1.33 -13.33 12.49
N LYS A 5 1.98 -13.76 13.56
CA LYS A 5 1.33 -14.48 14.67
C LYS A 5 1.65 -13.83 16.00
N ASN A 6 0.61 -13.34 16.69
CA ASN A 6 0.67 -12.73 18.01
C ASN A 6 1.77 -11.65 18.16
N LEU A 7 2.02 -10.90 17.09
CA LEU A 7 3.07 -9.90 17.02
C LEU A 7 2.76 -8.76 18.00
N SER A 8 3.67 -8.54 18.94
CA SER A 8 3.69 -7.32 19.74
C SER A 8 5.03 -6.61 19.57
N HIS A 9 4.98 -5.29 19.53
CA HIS A 9 6.16 -4.45 19.43
C HIS A 9 6.04 -3.27 20.37
N THR A 10 7.12 -3.04 21.08
CA THR A 10 7.21 -1.94 22.02
C THR A 10 8.52 -1.19 21.82
N TYR A 11 8.42 0.14 21.67
CA TYR A 11 9.58 1.01 21.63
C TYR A 11 10.12 1.25 23.04
N GLN A 12 11.45 1.24 23.14
CA GLN A 12 12.22 1.44 24.38
C GLN A 12 12.00 0.36 25.45
N SER A 13 12.95 0.27 26.38
CA SER A 13 12.84 -0.59 27.57
C SER A 13 12.86 0.30 28.82
N GLY A 14 11.98 0.05 29.79
CA GLY A 14 11.91 0.81 31.06
C GLY A 14 10.64 1.67 31.23
N PRO A 15 10.65 2.70 32.10
CA PRO A 15 9.44 3.42 32.53
C PRO A 15 8.71 4.21 31.43
N LEU A 16 9.36 4.47 30.29
CA LEU A 16 8.82 5.21 29.14
C LEU A 16 8.34 4.27 28.02
N GLN A 17 8.11 3.00 28.36
CA GLN A 17 7.69 1.96 27.42
C GLN A 17 6.38 2.34 26.71
N LYS A 18 6.41 2.38 25.37
CA LYS A 18 5.20 2.60 24.55
C LYS A 18 4.96 1.40 23.64
N ALA A 19 3.91 0.63 23.96
CA ALA A 19 3.43 -0.43 23.09
C ALA A 19 2.89 0.18 21.79
N ALA A 20 3.49 -0.19 20.67
CA ALA A 20 3.08 0.26 19.34
C ALA A 20 2.26 -0.79 18.60
N LEU A 21 2.48 -2.07 18.88
CA LEU A 21 1.70 -3.20 18.38
C LEU A 21 1.38 -4.16 19.52
N ILE A 22 0.16 -4.67 19.54
CA ILE A 22 -0.39 -5.52 20.59
C ILE A 22 -1.12 -6.68 19.91
N ASP A 23 -0.55 -7.87 20.02
CA ASP A 23 -1.15 -9.15 19.64
C ASP A 23 -1.74 -9.18 18.21
N ILE A 24 -0.96 -8.72 17.23
CA ILE A 24 -1.37 -8.73 15.82
C ILE A 24 -1.24 -10.14 15.24
N THR A 25 -2.32 -10.66 14.66
CA THR A 25 -2.31 -11.89 13.87
C THR A 25 -2.99 -11.64 12.53
N MET A 26 -2.27 -11.85 11.44
CA MET A 26 -2.78 -11.61 10.07
C MET A 26 -1.97 -12.37 9.03
N GLU A 27 -2.57 -12.58 7.86
CA GLU A 27 -1.92 -13.21 6.72
C GLU A 27 -2.18 -12.41 5.44
N ILE A 28 -1.10 -12.09 4.71
CA ILE A 28 -1.16 -11.45 3.40
C ILE A 28 -0.81 -12.49 2.34
N GLU A 29 -1.74 -12.67 1.40
CA GLU A 29 -1.63 -13.62 0.32
C GLU A 29 -0.53 -13.21 -0.68
N ARG A 30 -0.02 -14.18 -1.44
CA ARG A 30 1.02 -13.88 -2.44
C ARG A 30 0.33 -13.33 -3.70
N GLY A 31 0.83 -12.20 -4.20
CA GLY A 31 0.31 -11.55 -5.41
C GLY A 31 -0.92 -10.67 -5.18
N SER A 32 -1.44 -10.61 -3.96
CA SER A 32 -2.52 -9.69 -3.58
C SER A 32 -2.00 -8.28 -3.34
N CYS A 33 -2.92 -7.31 -3.37
CA CYS A 33 -2.76 -5.97 -2.86
C CYS A 33 -3.42 -5.89 -1.48
N ALA A 34 -2.62 -5.80 -0.43
CA ALA A 34 -3.10 -5.66 0.94
C ALA A 34 -3.03 -4.20 1.38
N ALA A 35 -4.16 -3.62 1.76
CA ALA A 35 -4.22 -2.31 2.38
C ALA A 35 -4.21 -2.42 3.92
N ILE A 36 -3.39 -1.59 4.57
CA ILE A 36 -3.32 -1.44 6.01
C ILE A 36 -3.76 -0.01 6.34
N ILE A 37 -4.92 0.13 6.96
CA ILE A 37 -5.54 1.42 7.28
C ILE A 37 -5.63 1.64 8.78
N GLY A 38 -5.90 2.88 9.18
CA GLY A 38 -5.93 3.29 10.59
C GLY A 38 -5.52 4.74 10.75
N ILE A 39 -5.89 5.37 11.85
CA ILE A 39 -5.49 6.75 12.16
C ILE A 39 -3.96 6.85 12.35
N THR A 40 -3.43 8.08 12.28
CA THR A 40 -2.03 8.34 12.62
C THR A 40 -1.72 7.85 14.03
N GLY A 41 -0.60 7.14 14.18
CA GLY A 41 -0.19 6.56 15.47
C GLY A 41 -0.83 5.20 15.81
N SER A 42 -1.67 4.61 14.94
CA SER A 42 -2.28 3.30 15.18
C SER A 42 -1.32 2.10 15.06
N GLY A 43 -0.08 2.32 14.61
CA GLY A 43 0.95 1.28 14.50
C GLY A 43 1.24 0.79 13.08
N LYS A 44 0.61 1.36 12.03
CA LYS A 44 0.78 0.91 10.62
C LYS A 44 2.24 0.88 10.16
N SER A 45 2.97 1.99 10.27
CA SER A 45 4.38 2.07 9.89
C SER A 45 5.25 1.12 10.72
N THR A 46 4.96 1.00 12.02
CA THR A 46 5.61 0.02 12.90
C THR A 46 5.42 -1.40 12.39
N LEU A 47 4.19 -1.78 12.01
CA LEU A 47 3.86 -3.11 11.50
C LEU A 47 4.65 -3.41 10.22
N VAL A 48 4.61 -2.53 9.23
CA VAL A 48 5.25 -2.81 7.94
C VAL A 48 6.78 -2.81 8.01
N GLN A 49 7.39 -2.09 8.95
CA GLN A 49 8.83 -2.16 9.22
C GLN A 49 9.29 -3.53 9.76
N HIS A 50 8.38 -4.36 10.27
CA HIS A 50 8.71 -5.76 10.59
C HIS A 50 8.85 -6.60 9.32
N PHE A 51 8.14 -6.28 8.24
CA PHE A 51 8.13 -7.11 7.03
C PHE A 51 9.48 -7.14 6.31
N ASN A 52 10.24 -6.03 6.33
CA ASN A 52 11.61 -6.00 5.78
C ASN A 52 12.70 -6.20 6.85
N GLY A 53 12.32 -6.42 8.10
CA GLY A 53 13.22 -6.64 9.23
C GLY A 53 13.97 -5.41 9.72
N LEU A 54 13.46 -4.19 9.47
CA LEU A 54 13.94 -2.98 10.13
C LEU A 54 13.64 -3.00 11.63
N LEU A 55 12.49 -3.54 12.00
CA LEU A 55 12.13 -3.84 13.37
C LEU A 55 12.10 -5.34 13.60
N ARG A 56 12.44 -5.73 14.83
CA ARG A 56 12.22 -7.08 15.33
C ARG A 56 11.02 -7.09 16.29
N PRO A 57 10.22 -8.17 16.27
CA PRO A 57 9.15 -8.34 17.25
C PRO A 57 9.69 -8.29 18.68
N THR A 58 8.95 -7.65 19.59
CA THR A 58 9.18 -7.82 21.04
C THR A 58 8.70 -9.19 21.48
N SER A 59 7.56 -9.64 20.95
CA SER A 59 7.02 -10.99 21.08
C SER A 59 6.21 -11.37 19.83
N GLY A 60 5.81 -12.65 19.72
CA GLY A 60 5.15 -13.18 18.53
C GLY A 60 6.14 -13.53 17.42
N THR A 61 5.65 -13.78 16.21
CA THR A 61 6.49 -14.12 15.05
C THR A 61 6.04 -13.44 13.77
N VAL A 62 7.01 -13.14 12.90
CA VAL A 62 6.77 -12.63 11.55
C VAL A 62 7.57 -13.47 10.56
N ALA A 63 6.89 -14.04 9.58
CA ALA A 63 7.50 -14.80 8.50
C ALA A 63 7.11 -14.22 7.14
N VAL A 64 8.09 -14.03 6.27
CA VAL A 64 7.92 -13.45 4.94
C VAL A 64 8.50 -14.40 3.91
N ASP A 65 7.65 -14.98 3.07
CA ASP A 65 8.05 -15.99 2.07
C ASP A 65 8.93 -17.10 2.68
N GLY A 66 8.52 -17.59 3.85
CA GLY A 66 9.22 -18.64 4.61
C GLY A 66 10.43 -18.17 5.42
N VAL A 67 10.84 -16.89 5.32
CA VAL A 67 11.96 -16.33 6.09
C VAL A 67 11.43 -15.70 7.37
N ASN A 68 11.89 -16.21 8.51
CA ASN A 68 11.56 -15.64 9.81
C ASN A 68 12.36 -14.35 10.07
N VAL A 69 11.68 -13.26 10.38
CA VAL A 69 12.28 -11.94 10.65
C VAL A 69 13.20 -11.95 11.88
N GLN A 70 12.95 -12.85 12.81
CA GLN A 70 13.72 -13.01 14.05
C GLN A 70 14.97 -13.88 13.86
N ALA A 71 15.14 -14.50 12.68
CA ALA A 71 16.32 -15.28 12.37
C ALA A 71 17.60 -14.40 12.46
N ARG A 72 18.71 -15.01 12.89
CA ARG A 72 20.00 -14.35 13.00
C ARG A 72 20.85 -14.66 11.76
N GLY A 73 21.73 -13.73 11.38
CA GLY A 73 22.70 -13.95 10.29
C GLY A 73 22.25 -13.42 8.93
N GLY A 74 22.63 -14.13 7.86
CA GLY A 74 22.50 -13.68 6.46
C GLY A 74 21.07 -13.51 5.93
N ASP A 75 20.07 -14.07 6.63
CA ASP A 75 18.67 -14.09 6.21
C ASP A 75 18.04 -12.70 6.12
N LEU A 76 18.49 -11.74 6.95
CA LEU A 76 18.01 -10.36 6.91
C LEU A 76 18.41 -9.62 5.63
N LYS A 77 19.54 -9.99 5.02
CA LYS A 77 19.94 -9.42 3.72
C LYS A 77 19.05 -9.94 2.60
N VAL A 78 18.73 -11.23 2.64
CA VAL A 78 17.80 -11.86 1.68
C VAL A 78 16.39 -11.27 1.84
N LEU A 79 15.94 -11.09 3.08
CA LEU A 79 14.64 -10.48 3.38
C LEU A 79 14.54 -9.07 2.78
N ARG A 80 15.54 -8.21 3.02
CA ARG A 80 15.56 -6.84 2.48
C ARG A 80 15.65 -6.77 0.94
N GLN A 81 16.11 -7.82 0.29
CA GLN A 81 16.06 -7.93 -1.17
C GLN A 81 14.68 -8.34 -1.66
N ARG A 82 13.99 -9.21 -0.91
CA ARG A 82 12.64 -9.69 -1.25
C ARG A 82 11.57 -8.63 -0.98
N VAL A 83 11.74 -7.83 0.08
CA VAL A 83 10.80 -6.80 0.51
C VAL A 83 11.38 -5.42 0.19
N GLY A 84 10.93 -4.86 -0.92
CA GLY A 84 11.17 -3.46 -1.25
C GLY A 84 10.24 -2.58 -0.42
N MET A 85 10.76 -1.49 0.13
CA MET A 85 9.96 -0.55 0.92
C MET A 85 10.16 0.87 0.39
N LEU A 86 9.04 1.54 0.10
CA LEU A 86 8.99 2.96 -0.23
C LEU A 86 8.39 3.69 0.96
N PHE A 87 9.21 4.47 1.66
CA PHE A 87 8.76 5.27 2.81
C PHE A 87 7.94 6.47 2.36
N GLN A 88 7.23 7.08 3.32
CA GLN A 88 6.58 8.37 3.15
C GLN A 88 7.62 9.44 2.75
N PHE A 89 7.21 10.39 1.91
CA PHE A 89 8.08 11.40 1.28
C PHE A 89 9.32 10.78 0.60
N PRO A 90 9.13 9.78 -0.28
CA PRO A 90 10.24 9.01 -0.84
C PRO A 90 11.20 9.85 -1.68
N GLU A 91 10.77 10.99 -2.20
CA GLU A 91 11.61 11.96 -2.90
C GLU A 91 12.79 12.49 -2.06
N ALA A 92 12.67 12.49 -0.73
CA ALA A 92 13.73 12.95 0.17
C ALA A 92 14.92 11.99 0.27
N GLN A 93 14.77 10.75 -0.25
CA GLN A 93 15.81 9.74 -0.20
C GLN A 93 16.77 9.81 -1.39
N LEU A 94 16.49 10.62 -2.42
CA LEU A 94 17.35 10.74 -3.60
C LEU A 94 18.62 11.51 -3.25
N PHE A 95 19.78 11.01 -3.64
CA PHE A 95 21.08 11.59 -3.26
C PHE A 95 22.14 11.56 -4.36
N GLU A 96 21.95 10.76 -5.41
CA GLU A 96 22.94 10.67 -6.49
C GLU A 96 22.83 11.84 -7.49
N HIS A 97 23.92 12.08 -8.22
CA HIS A 97 23.99 13.17 -9.20
C HIS A 97 23.12 12.97 -10.44
N THR A 98 22.75 11.72 -10.75
CA THR A 98 21.91 11.40 -11.90
C THR A 98 20.83 10.41 -11.50
N VAL A 99 19.68 10.49 -12.17
CA VAL A 99 18.57 9.53 -12.01
C VAL A 99 19.06 8.09 -12.20
N TYR A 100 19.90 7.83 -13.21
CA TYR A 100 20.46 6.50 -13.44
C TYR A 100 21.30 6.03 -12.24
N ALA A 101 22.17 6.89 -11.71
CA ALA A 101 23.04 6.52 -10.59
C ALA A 101 22.22 6.20 -9.34
N ASP A 102 21.16 6.98 -9.07
CA ASP A 102 20.27 6.79 -7.92
C ASP A 102 19.55 5.43 -8.01
N VAL A 103 18.88 5.17 -9.15
CA VAL A 103 18.17 3.90 -9.39
C VAL A 103 19.15 2.71 -9.42
N ALA A 104 20.39 2.92 -9.89
CA ALA A 104 21.41 1.88 -9.92
C ALA A 104 22.01 1.55 -8.55
N PHE A 105 21.77 2.38 -7.52
CA PHE A 105 22.43 2.26 -6.23
C PHE A 105 22.17 0.89 -5.57
N GLY A 106 20.90 0.50 -5.45
CA GLY A 106 20.51 -0.79 -4.90
C GLY A 106 21.12 -1.98 -5.67
N PRO A 107 20.89 -2.09 -6.99
CA PRO A 107 21.47 -3.15 -7.82
C PRO A 107 23.01 -3.24 -7.75
N ARG A 108 23.71 -2.11 -7.63
CA ARG A 108 25.18 -2.09 -7.43
C ARG A 108 25.58 -2.64 -6.06
N ARG A 109 24.82 -2.35 -5.00
CA ARG A 109 25.05 -2.92 -3.65
C ARG A 109 24.84 -4.44 -3.61
N LEU A 110 24.07 -4.98 -4.54
CA LEU A 110 23.95 -6.44 -4.78
C LEU A 110 25.16 -7.05 -5.50
N LYS A 111 26.14 -6.25 -5.91
CA LYS A 111 27.33 -6.68 -6.67
C LYS A 111 26.97 -7.35 -8.01
N LEU A 112 25.88 -6.92 -8.63
CA LEU A 112 25.46 -7.40 -9.95
C LEU A 112 26.41 -6.91 -11.05
N SER A 113 26.41 -7.60 -12.20
CA SER A 113 27.21 -7.19 -13.36
C SER A 113 26.74 -5.83 -13.90
N LYS A 114 27.65 -5.07 -14.55
CA LYS A 114 27.28 -3.79 -15.17
C LYS A 114 26.12 -3.92 -16.17
N ARG A 115 26.08 -5.03 -16.92
CA ARG A 115 25.01 -5.34 -17.88
C ARG A 115 23.67 -5.52 -17.17
N GLU A 116 23.66 -6.29 -16.09
CA GLU A 116 22.45 -6.55 -15.30
C GLU A 116 21.93 -5.28 -14.63
N VAL A 117 22.82 -4.50 -13.99
CA VAL A 117 22.47 -3.21 -13.39
C VAL A 117 21.82 -2.30 -14.42
N ARG A 118 22.43 -2.18 -15.62
CA ARG A 118 21.88 -1.36 -16.70
C ARG A 118 20.49 -1.83 -17.11
N ALA A 119 20.30 -3.13 -17.34
CA ALA A 119 19.01 -3.67 -17.74
C ALA A 119 17.90 -3.34 -16.72
N ARG A 120 18.17 -3.57 -15.42
CA ARG A 120 17.19 -3.30 -14.35
C ARG A 120 16.85 -1.82 -14.21
N VAL A 121 17.85 -0.94 -14.31
CA VAL A 121 17.61 0.52 -14.21
C VAL A 121 16.72 0.99 -15.35
N LEU A 122 17.00 0.58 -16.59
CA LEU A 122 16.21 0.96 -17.75
C LEU A 122 14.76 0.45 -17.62
N GLN A 123 14.58 -0.82 -17.28
CA GLN A 123 13.26 -1.41 -17.08
C GLN A 123 12.48 -0.73 -15.95
N ALA A 124 13.12 -0.43 -14.83
CA ALA A 124 12.45 0.22 -13.68
C ALA A 124 11.98 1.63 -14.04
N LEU A 125 12.83 2.41 -14.73
CA LEU A 125 12.49 3.75 -15.21
C LEU A 125 11.33 3.73 -16.22
N GLU A 126 11.33 2.79 -17.17
CA GLU A 126 10.20 2.60 -18.09
C GLU A 126 8.91 2.20 -17.37
N THR A 127 9.02 1.36 -16.34
CA THR A 127 7.87 0.87 -15.56
C THR A 127 7.15 2.01 -14.85
N VAL A 128 7.88 3.02 -14.38
CA VAL A 128 7.31 4.21 -13.72
C VAL A 128 7.05 5.37 -14.69
N GLY A 129 7.07 5.14 -15.99
CA GLY A 129 6.77 6.18 -16.99
C GLY A 129 7.82 7.28 -17.09
N LEU A 130 9.09 6.98 -16.80
CA LEU A 130 10.24 7.88 -16.98
C LEU A 130 11.17 7.33 -18.06
N PRO A 131 10.93 7.62 -19.36
CA PRO A 131 11.75 7.09 -20.45
C PRO A 131 13.25 7.33 -20.23
N PRO A 132 14.09 6.29 -20.19
CA PRO A 132 15.50 6.44 -19.79
C PRO A 132 16.29 7.39 -20.69
N HIS A 133 16.00 7.43 -21.99
CA HIS A 133 16.67 8.32 -22.93
C HIS A 133 16.46 9.81 -22.59
N THR A 134 15.37 10.15 -21.92
CA THR A 134 15.05 11.53 -21.50
C THR A 134 15.53 11.83 -20.09
N TYR A 135 15.41 10.87 -19.17
CA TYR A 135 15.55 11.12 -17.73
C TYR A 135 16.85 10.60 -17.12
N ALA A 136 17.46 9.55 -17.66
CA ALA A 136 18.54 8.81 -16.98
C ALA A 136 19.75 9.68 -16.61
N GLN A 137 20.09 10.67 -17.45
CA GLN A 137 21.23 11.57 -17.23
C GLN A 137 20.87 12.88 -16.52
N ARG A 138 19.58 13.13 -16.25
CA ARG A 138 19.16 14.33 -15.52
C ARG A 138 19.53 14.23 -14.05
N SER A 139 19.70 15.39 -13.42
CA SER A 139 19.81 15.45 -11.97
C SER A 139 18.43 15.16 -11.34
N PRO A 140 18.33 14.30 -10.30
CA PRO A 140 17.07 14.10 -9.57
C PRO A 140 16.53 15.41 -8.98
N PHE A 141 17.39 16.39 -8.69
CA PHE A 141 17.03 17.68 -8.10
C PHE A 141 16.42 18.67 -9.10
N GLU A 142 16.50 18.38 -10.41
CA GLU A 142 15.86 19.18 -11.47
C GLU A 142 14.43 18.70 -11.79
N LEU A 143 14.01 17.59 -11.19
CA LEU A 143 12.72 16.95 -11.45
C LEU A 143 11.60 17.54 -10.59
N SER A 144 10.36 17.46 -11.08
CA SER A 144 9.18 17.79 -10.27
C SER A 144 9.04 16.83 -9.08
N GLY A 145 8.25 17.21 -8.06
CA GLY A 145 8.00 16.36 -6.89
C GLY A 145 7.49 14.96 -7.25
N GLY A 146 6.49 14.88 -8.13
CA GLY A 146 5.95 13.60 -8.61
C GLY A 146 6.95 12.79 -9.44
N GLN A 147 7.81 13.44 -10.25
CA GLN A 147 8.88 12.75 -10.96
C GLN A 147 9.93 12.17 -10.00
N ARG A 148 10.36 12.93 -8.99
CA ARG A 148 11.28 12.43 -7.94
C ARG A 148 10.71 11.22 -7.22
N ARG A 149 9.43 11.26 -6.88
CA ARG A 149 8.73 10.12 -6.28
C ARG A 149 8.76 8.87 -7.18
N ARG A 150 8.55 9.04 -8.48
CA ARG A 150 8.65 7.94 -9.46
C ARG A 150 10.07 7.41 -9.58
N VAL A 151 11.10 8.27 -9.53
CA VAL A 151 12.52 7.83 -9.47
C VAL A 151 12.78 6.99 -8.22
N ALA A 152 12.28 7.41 -7.07
CA ALA A 152 12.43 6.66 -5.83
C ALA A 152 11.76 5.28 -5.90
N LEU A 153 10.54 5.20 -6.45
CA LEU A 153 9.87 3.92 -6.71
C LEU A 153 10.69 3.06 -7.69
N ALA A 154 11.24 3.64 -8.77
CA ALA A 154 12.10 2.92 -9.70
C ALA A 154 13.35 2.34 -9.02
N GLY A 155 13.96 3.07 -8.08
CA GLY A 155 15.08 2.57 -7.28
C GLY A 155 14.73 1.31 -6.48
N VAL A 156 13.53 1.27 -5.90
CA VAL A 156 13.01 0.08 -5.20
C VAL A 156 12.71 -1.05 -6.19
N LEU A 157 12.05 -0.77 -7.31
CA LEU A 157 11.70 -1.77 -8.33
C LEU A 157 12.92 -2.37 -9.02
N ALA A 158 14.01 -1.61 -9.19
CA ALA A 158 15.26 -2.09 -9.77
C ALA A 158 15.91 -3.21 -8.93
N MET A 159 15.50 -3.38 -7.67
CA MET A 159 15.93 -4.51 -6.84
C MET A 159 15.21 -5.83 -7.19
N LEU A 160 14.15 -5.77 -8.01
CA LEU A 160 13.23 -6.87 -8.32
C LEU A 160 12.63 -7.51 -7.05
N PRO A 161 11.96 -6.72 -6.18
CA PRO A 161 11.35 -7.25 -4.98
C PRO A 161 10.19 -8.20 -5.32
N LYS A 162 9.91 -9.13 -4.42
CA LYS A 162 8.70 -9.99 -4.48
C LYS A 162 7.53 -9.39 -3.73
N ILE A 163 7.82 -8.51 -2.78
CA ILE A 163 6.85 -7.78 -1.98
C ILE A 163 7.24 -6.30 -2.02
N LEU A 164 6.29 -5.43 -2.31
CA LEU A 164 6.46 -4.00 -2.34
C LEU A 164 5.60 -3.36 -1.24
N VAL A 165 6.24 -2.78 -0.24
CA VAL A 165 5.60 -2.01 0.82
C VAL A 165 5.64 -0.52 0.45
N LEU A 166 4.49 0.15 0.55
CA LEU A 166 4.33 1.55 0.22
C LEU A 166 3.68 2.27 1.41
N ASP A 167 4.41 3.20 2.04
CA ASP A 167 3.90 3.99 3.16
C ASP A 167 3.42 5.36 2.68
N GLU A 168 2.10 5.52 2.55
CA GLU A 168 1.43 6.72 2.03
C GLU A 168 2.03 7.26 0.71
N PRO A 169 2.06 6.42 -0.35
CA PRO A 169 2.82 6.75 -1.55
C PRO A 169 2.21 7.89 -2.38
N THR A 170 0.95 8.23 -2.18
CA THR A 170 0.23 9.23 -2.98
C THR A 170 0.03 10.57 -2.28
N THR A 171 0.44 10.68 -1.01
CA THR A 171 0.33 11.92 -0.24
C THR A 171 1.04 13.08 -0.94
N GLY A 172 0.32 14.17 -1.21
CA GLY A 172 0.85 15.36 -1.90
C GLY A 172 0.89 15.25 -3.44
N LEU A 173 0.36 14.18 -4.04
CA LEU A 173 0.09 14.13 -5.47
C LEU A 173 -1.29 14.70 -5.78
N ASP A 174 -1.40 15.35 -6.95
CA ASP A 174 -2.66 15.72 -7.59
C ASP A 174 -3.40 14.49 -8.15
N ALA A 175 -4.63 14.69 -8.64
CA ALA A 175 -5.49 13.59 -9.09
C ALA A 175 -4.88 12.81 -10.26
N ASP A 176 -4.29 13.50 -11.23
CA ASP A 176 -3.64 12.88 -12.38
C ASP A 176 -2.40 12.08 -11.94
N GLY A 177 -1.57 12.66 -11.07
CA GLY A 177 -0.40 11.99 -10.51
C GLY A 177 -0.74 10.74 -9.70
N ARG A 178 -1.86 10.74 -8.95
CA ARG A 178 -2.36 9.54 -8.26
C ARG A 178 -2.78 8.45 -9.24
N THR A 179 -3.55 8.83 -10.25
CA THR A 179 -4.03 7.90 -11.29
C THR A 179 -2.86 7.24 -12.02
N GLU A 180 -1.85 8.02 -12.42
CA GLU A 180 -0.62 7.48 -13.00
C GLU A 180 0.09 6.52 -12.02
N PHE A 181 0.21 6.91 -10.75
CA PHE A 181 0.87 6.07 -9.74
C PHE A 181 0.18 4.71 -9.58
N TYR A 182 -1.16 4.70 -9.54
CA TYR A 182 -1.97 3.49 -9.47
C TYR A 182 -1.78 2.59 -10.68
N TYR A 183 -1.74 3.18 -11.87
CA TYR A 183 -1.46 2.45 -13.09
C TYR A 183 -0.10 1.75 -13.03
N TYR A 184 0.95 2.40 -12.51
CA TYR A 184 2.26 1.78 -12.35
C TYR A 184 2.25 0.64 -11.32
N LEU A 185 1.54 0.80 -10.19
CA LEU A 185 1.41 -0.25 -9.17
C LEU A 185 0.67 -1.49 -9.70
N GLN A 186 -0.47 -1.28 -10.35
CA GLN A 186 -1.26 -2.35 -10.95
C GLN A 186 -0.44 -3.10 -12.01
N ARG A 187 0.33 -2.37 -12.83
CA ARG A 187 1.24 -2.98 -13.81
C ARG A 187 2.28 -3.88 -13.14
N VAL A 188 2.90 -3.43 -12.04
CA VAL A 188 3.89 -4.21 -11.29
C VAL A 188 3.24 -5.45 -10.66
N GLN A 189 2.08 -5.31 -10.05
CA GLN A 189 1.35 -6.43 -9.46
C GLN A 189 0.98 -7.48 -10.53
N GLN A 190 0.32 -7.05 -11.61
CA GLN A 190 -0.25 -7.95 -12.62
C GLN A 190 0.82 -8.60 -13.51
N LYS A 191 1.86 -7.86 -13.92
CA LYS A 191 2.90 -8.41 -14.81
C LYS A 191 3.94 -9.24 -14.08
N ASP A 192 4.34 -8.82 -12.88
CA ASP A 192 5.47 -9.42 -12.18
C ASP A 192 5.04 -10.31 -11.00
N GLY A 193 3.74 -10.37 -10.71
CA GLY A 193 3.17 -11.16 -9.60
C GLY A 193 3.63 -10.66 -8.23
N VAL A 194 3.96 -9.37 -8.13
CA VAL A 194 4.46 -8.74 -6.90
C VAL A 194 3.31 -8.57 -5.92
N THR A 195 3.54 -8.95 -4.66
CA THR A 195 2.58 -8.65 -3.58
C THR A 195 2.73 -7.19 -3.18
N VAL A 196 1.66 -6.42 -3.21
CA VAL A 196 1.69 -5.00 -2.85
C VAL A 196 1.09 -4.83 -1.45
N ILE A 197 1.75 -4.02 -0.62
CA ILE A 197 1.27 -3.68 0.72
C ILE A 197 1.19 -2.16 0.79
N LEU A 198 -0.02 -1.65 0.86
CA LEU A 198 -0.31 -0.23 0.84
C LEU A 198 -0.71 0.22 2.24
N VAL A 199 0.07 1.11 2.85
CA VAL A 199 -0.37 1.85 4.03
C VAL A 199 -0.96 3.16 3.55
N SER A 200 -2.24 3.39 3.85
CA SER A 200 -2.94 4.57 3.38
C SER A 200 -4.03 5.02 4.35
N HIS A 201 -4.34 6.31 4.28
CA HIS A 201 -5.52 6.91 4.88
C HIS A 201 -6.53 7.39 3.82
N ASP A 202 -6.22 7.25 2.52
CA ASP A 202 -7.14 7.55 1.43
C ASP A 202 -8.02 6.34 1.14
N MET A 203 -9.30 6.43 1.51
CA MET A 203 -10.25 5.33 1.35
C MET A 203 -10.62 5.06 -0.12
N SER A 204 -10.47 6.05 -1.00
CA SER A 204 -10.70 5.89 -2.44
C SER A 204 -9.63 5.00 -3.05
N GLU A 205 -8.37 5.24 -2.65
CA GLU A 205 -7.23 4.42 -3.05
C GLU A 205 -7.39 2.97 -2.58
N VAL A 206 -7.77 2.79 -1.32
CA VAL A 206 -7.98 1.47 -0.71
C VAL A 206 -9.12 0.71 -1.39
N ALA A 207 -10.25 1.38 -1.64
CA ALA A 207 -11.40 0.76 -2.32
C ALA A 207 -11.08 0.35 -3.76
N THR A 208 -10.19 1.08 -4.43
CA THR A 208 -9.84 0.84 -5.84
C THR A 208 -8.80 -0.27 -6.00
N LEU A 209 -7.83 -0.36 -5.08
CA LEU A 209 -6.64 -1.18 -5.27
C LEU A 209 -6.58 -2.45 -4.44
N ALA A 210 -7.24 -2.50 -3.28
CA ALA A 210 -7.00 -3.55 -2.31
C ALA A 210 -7.82 -4.82 -2.59
N ASP A 211 -7.17 -5.97 -2.46
CA ASP A 211 -7.82 -7.29 -2.40
C ASP A 211 -8.12 -7.68 -0.94
N GLN A 212 -7.21 -7.30 -0.04
CA GLN A 212 -7.27 -7.54 1.40
C GLN A 212 -7.15 -6.23 2.16
N LEU A 213 -7.92 -6.07 3.23
CA LEU A 213 -7.94 -4.87 4.05
C LEU A 213 -7.75 -5.24 5.52
N PHE A 214 -6.84 -4.52 6.18
CA PHE A 214 -6.49 -4.68 7.58
C PHE A 214 -6.64 -3.34 8.30
N VAL A 215 -7.48 -3.29 9.32
CA VAL A 215 -7.79 -2.06 10.07
C VAL A 215 -7.06 -2.09 11.40
N LEU A 216 -6.12 -1.17 11.58
CA LEU A 216 -5.37 -0.98 12.82
C LEU A 216 -5.94 0.19 13.64
N HIS A 217 -6.16 -0.08 14.92
CA HIS A 217 -6.56 0.92 15.89
C HIS A 217 -5.81 0.71 17.21
N ASN A 218 -5.13 1.74 17.71
CA ASN A 218 -4.35 1.71 18.96
C ASN A 218 -3.42 0.49 19.09
N GLY A 219 -2.69 0.17 18.02
CA GLY A 219 -1.73 -0.93 18.00
C GLY A 219 -2.36 -2.32 17.89
N ARG A 220 -3.68 -2.44 17.70
CA ARG A 220 -4.38 -3.71 17.54
C ARG A 220 -4.99 -3.81 16.15
N LEU A 221 -5.06 -5.04 15.63
CA LEU A 221 -5.84 -5.36 14.44
C LEU A 221 -7.29 -5.53 14.88
N VAL A 222 -8.14 -4.57 14.52
CA VAL A 222 -9.54 -4.55 14.95
C VAL A 222 -10.49 -5.13 13.90
N MET A 223 -10.06 -5.16 12.63
CA MET A 223 -10.83 -5.75 11.55
C MET A 223 -9.92 -6.22 10.42
N GLN A 224 -10.30 -7.31 9.75
CA GLN A 224 -9.64 -7.79 8.55
C GLN A 224 -10.66 -8.46 7.63
N GLY A 225 -10.47 -8.36 6.31
CA GLY A 225 -11.38 -8.93 5.32
C GLY A 225 -11.14 -8.35 3.93
N THR A 226 -12.09 -8.54 3.01
CA THR A 226 -12.08 -7.84 1.73
C THR A 226 -12.63 -6.42 1.89
N PRO A 227 -12.26 -5.45 1.04
CA PRO A 227 -12.86 -4.12 1.06
C PRO A 227 -14.39 -4.17 0.99
N ARG A 228 -14.94 -5.02 0.13
CA ARG A 228 -16.38 -5.27 0.01
C ARG A 228 -17.03 -5.69 1.34
N ALA A 229 -16.43 -6.65 2.05
CA ALA A 229 -16.96 -7.12 3.32
C ALA A 229 -16.85 -6.08 4.44
N ILE A 230 -15.84 -5.21 4.38
CA ILE A 230 -15.59 -4.18 5.39
C ILE A 230 -16.47 -2.95 5.15
N PHE A 231 -16.40 -2.34 3.98
CA PHE A 231 -17.14 -1.13 3.63
C PHE A 231 -18.65 -1.37 3.50
N GLY A 232 -19.07 -2.61 3.23
CA GLY A 232 -20.49 -2.99 3.22
C GLY A 232 -21.19 -2.98 4.59
N GLN A 233 -20.44 -2.84 5.69
CA GLN A 233 -20.99 -2.80 7.05
C GLN A 233 -21.50 -1.40 7.47
N GLY A 234 -21.60 -0.47 6.53
CA GLY A 234 -22.07 0.89 6.79
C GLY A 234 -21.00 1.72 7.48
N ASN A 235 -21.34 2.38 8.58
CA ASN A 235 -20.47 3.35 9.27
C ASN A 235 -19.51 2.70 10.29
N ILE A 236 -19.15 1.44 10.11
CA ILE A 236 -18.39 0.72 11.15
C ILE A 236 -17.00 1.32 11.36
N LEU A 237 -16.37 1.92 10.34
CA LEU A 237 -15.02 2.46 10.47
C LEU A 237 -14.98 3.75 11.31
N HIS A 238 -16.11 4.47 11.43
CA HIS A 238 -16.21 5.68 12.25
C HIS A 238 -15.89 5.45 13.72
N GLN A 239 -16.17 4.26 14.26
CA GLN A 239 -15.86 3.94 15.66
C GLN A 239 -14.35 3.95 15.95
N TRP A 240 -13.52 3.87 14.90
CA TRP A 240 -12.05 3.92 14.99
C TRP A 240 -11.46 5.22 14.44
N GLY A 241 -12.30 6.23 14.17
CA GLY A 241 -11.88 7.53 13.65
C GLY A 241 -11.51 7.53 12.17
N LEU A 242 -12.00 6.54 11.42
CA LEU A 242 -11.84 6.44 9.96
C LEU A 242 -13.16 6.82 9.27
N THR A 243 -13.06 7.15 7.99
CA THR A 243 -14.22 7.40 7.13
C THR A 243 -14.39 6.25 6.15
N GLU A 244 -15.54 6.20 5.50
CA GLU A 244 -15.77 5.26 4.40
C GLU A 244 -15.29 5.85 3.06
N PRO A 245 -15.14 5.05 1.99
CA PRO A 245 -14.92 5.57 0.65
C PRO A 245 -16.06 6.52 0.22
N PRO A 246 -15.78 7.53 -0.63
CA PRO A 246 -16.78 8.53 -1.00
C PRO A 246 -18.09 7.96 -1.57
N LEU A 247 -18.00 6.88 -2.36
CA LEU A 247 -19.18 6.20 -2.88
C LEU A 247 -19.99 5.54 -1.76
N SER A 248 -19.34 4.80 -0.86
CA SER A 248 -20.01 4.19 0.30
C SER A 248 -20.70 5.25 1.17
N GLU A 249 -20.04 6.38 1.41
CA GLU A 249 -20.63 7.49 2.16
C GLU A 249 -21.89 8.04 1.47
N LEU A 250 -21.83 8.27 0.15
CA LEU A 250 -22.98 8.71 -0.65
C LEU A 250 -24.14 7.72 -0.55
N LEU A 251 -23.88 6.42 -0.73
CA LEU A 251 -24.92 5.38 -0.65
C LEU A 251 -25.59 5.34 0.74
N ILE A 252 -24.80 5.50 1.80
CA ILE A 252 -25.31 5.59 3.17
C ILE A 252 -26.20 6.82 3.36
N GLN A 253 -25.81 7.97 2.81
CA GLN A 253 -26.62 9.20 2.87
C GLN A 253 -27.94 9.06 2.10
N LEU A 254 -27.91 8.51 0.88
CA LEU A 254 -29.13 8.24 0.09
C LEU A 254 -30.06 7.29 0.84
N ARG A 255 -29.52 6.26 1.48
CA ARG A 255 -30.32 5.33 2.30
C ARG A 255 -30.97 6.00 3.51
N LYS A 256 -30.28 6.92 4.17
CA LYS A 256 -30.87 7.74 5.25
C LYS A 256 -32.01 8.64 4.77
N GLN A 257 -32.01 9.03 3.50
CA GLN A 257 -33.10 9.79 2.87
C GLN A 257 -34.27 8.90 2.41
N GLY A 258 -34.24 7.59 2.70
CA GLY A 258 -35.33 6.66 2.39
C GLY A 258 -35.23 6.00 1.02
N LEU A 259 -34.13 6.16 0.29
CA LEU A 259 -33.85 5.35 -0.90
C LEU A 259 -33.39 3.95 -0.46
N ALA A 260 -34.08 2.90 -0.90
CA ALA A 260 -33.74 1.52 -0.56
C ALA A 260 -32.53 0.99 -1.35
N ILE A 261 -31.44 1.75 -1.36
CA ILE A 261 -30.23 1.42 -2.11
C ILE A 261 -29.35 0.41 -1.34
N PRO A 262 -28.83 -0.63 -2.02
CA PRO A 262 -27.86 -1.54 -1.42
C PRO A 262 -26.57 -0.82 -0.99
N LEU A 263 -25.95 -1.29 0.09
CA LEU A 263 -24.66 -0.78 0.60
C LEU A 263 -23.48 -1.66 0.21
N ASP A 264 -23.74 -2.81 -0.40
CA ASP A 264 -22.73 -3.72 -0.93
C ASP A 264 -22.40 -3.43 -2.41
N VAL A 265 -22.52 -2.16 -2.79
CA VAL A 265 -22.16 -1.59 -4.09
C VAL A 265 -20.84 -0.83 -3.95
N PHE A 266 -19.89 -1.11 -4.85
CA PHE A 266 -18.51 -0.61 -4.72
C PHE A 266 -17.98 0.09 -5.96
N THR A 267 -18.73 0.08 -7.07
CA THR A 267 -18.40 0.86 -8.27
C THR A 267 -19.49 1.87 -8.61
N LEU A 268 -19.11 2.94 -9.31
CA LEU A 268 -20.08 3.93 -9.81
C LEU A 268 -21.09 3.29 -10.77
N GLU A 269 -20.66 2.32 -11.57
CA GLU A 269 -21.53 1.60 -12.51
C GLU A 269 -22.57 0.76 -11.78
N GLU A 270 -22.16 -0.01 -10.77
CA GLU A 270 -23.08 -0.76 -9.91
C GLU A 270 -24.07 0.17 -9.19
N ALA A 271 -23.60 1.33 -8.72
CA ALA A 271 -24.45 2.33 -8.05
C ALA A 271 -25.48 2.94 -9.01
N LEU A 272 -25.08 3.28 -10.23
CA LEU A 272 -25.97 3.79 -11.27
C LEU A 272 -27.04 2.75 -11.62
N HIS A 273 -26.64 1.48 -11.79
CA HIS A 273 -27.58 0.40 -12.06
C HIS A 273 -28.61 0.24 -10.93
N ALA A 274 -28.16 0.22 -9.68
CA ALA A 274 -29.05 0.14 -8.52
C ALA A 274 -30.03 1.33 -8.43
N LEU A 275 -29.59 2.53 -8.79
CA LEU A 275 -30.46 3.71 -8.83
C LEU A 275 -31.53 3.61 -9.93
N GLN A 276 -31.16 3.14 -11.12
CA GLN A 276 -32.09 2.95 -12.24
C GLN A 276 -33.18 1.91 -11.92
N GLU A 277 -32.84 0.82 -11.24
CA GLU A 277 -33.81 -0.19 -10.77
C GLU A 277 -34.80 0.39 -9.75
N ILE A 278 -34.34 1.29 -8.87
CA ILE A 278 -35.20 1.95 -7.88
C ILE A 278 -36.17 2.94 -8.55
N GLU A 279 -35.71 3.71 -9.54
CA GLU A 279 -36.56 4.65 -10.28
C GLU A 279 -37.65 3.93 -11.10
N THR A 280 -37.30 2.86 -11.80
CA THR A 280 -38.28 2.03 -12.54
C THR A 280 -39.34 1.45 -11.60
N THR A 281 -38.94 0.91 -10.45
CA THR A 281 -39.88 0.38 -9.45
C THR A 281 -40.79 1.46 -8.84
N ARG A 282 -40.33 2.71 -8.72
CA ARG A 282 -41.15 3.84 -8.25
C ARG A 282 -42.19 4.24 -9.30
N HIS A 283 -41.79 4.35 -10.57
CA HIS A 283 -42.71 4.68 -11.67
C HIS A 283 -43.79 3.62 -11.89
N GLU A 284 -43.50 2.34 -11.67
CA GLU A 284 -44.52 1.28 -11.73
C GLU A 284 -45.54 1.39 -10.60
N LYS A 285 -45.14 1.86 -9.41
CA LYS A 285 -46.03 2.03 -8.25
C LYS A 285 -46.89 3.30 -8.29
N GLU A 286 -46.46 4.33 -9.01
CA GLU A 286 -47.23 5.57 -9.18
C GLU A 286 -48.27 5.51 -10.31
N ASN A 287 -48.16 4.50 -11.19
CA ASN A 287 -49.08 4.29 -12.33
C ASN A 287 -50.15 3.20 -12.08
N VAL A 288 -50.29 2.73 -10.84
CA VAL A 288 -51.29 1.75 -10.39
C VAL A 288 -52.16 2.39 -9.31
#